data_AF-A0A0C2FE98-F1
#
_entry.id   AF-A0A0C2FE98-F1
#
_cell.length_a   1.000
_cell.length_b   1.000
_cell.length_c   1.000
_cell.angle_alpha   90.00
_cell.angle_beta   90.00
_cell.angle_gamma   90.00
#
_symmetry.space_group_name_H-M   'P 1'
#
loop_
_entity.id
_entity.type
_entity.pdbx_description
1 polymer ?
#
loop_
_entity_poly.entity_id
_entity_poly.type
_entity_poly.pdbx_seq_one_letter_code
_entity_poly.pdbx_strand_id
1 'polypeptide(L)'
;MVRAIGAKEGFEMVDDVNEDYTTSLEPLSRSGKCRAAAPNHATRSISSSTRALLEKRRHMERQANHLEYAVLSRLCRQRLAEDHANFVRSRLLDAALSKRSLIMEKRKLAKHGLSIPCLEAPHGSRCSSGRQGMESIMANFYSTLFRSGSSQTTTVLSPGEGVPPFLTSEVRHAIEAMPRGKAPGADGITVELLQACGPTL
;
A
#
# COMPACT_ATOMS: atom_id res chain seq x y z
N MET A 1 3.63 44.74 -1.23
CA MET A 1 4.54 44.20 -0.20
C MET A 1 4.87 42.76 -0.57
N VAL A 2 6.07 42.54 -1.11
CA VAL A 2 6.53 41.22 -1.59
C VAL A 2 7.13 40.47 -0.40
N ARG A 3 6.61 39.27 -0.12
CA ARG A 3 7.11 38.37 0.92
C ARG A 3 8.43 37.76 0.42
N ALA A 4 9.52 37.96 1.16
CA ALA A 4 10.80 37.33 0.89
C ALA A 4 10.66 35.80 0.96
N ILE A 5 11.09 35.12 -0.12
CA ILE A 5 11.13 33.66 -0.22
C ILE A 5 12.47 33.20 0.38
N GLY A 6 12.35 32.21 1.27
CA GLY A 6 13.36 31.34 1.89
C GLY A 6 14.83 31.55 1.54
N ALA A 7 15.63 31.76 2.59
CA ALA A 7 17.05 31.48 2.56
C ALA A 7 17.27 30.05 2.02
N LYS A 8 18.06 29.93 0.96
CA LYS A 8 18.63 28.65 0.54
C LYS A 8 19.63 28.25 1.61
N GLU A 9 19.26 27.29 2.46
CA GLU A 9 20.25 26.55 3.24
C GLU A 9 21.16 25.84 2.24
N GLY A 10 22.45 26.21 2.24
CA GLY A 10 23.46 25.52 1.46
C GLY A 10 23.63 24.11 2.00
N PHE A 11 23.68 23.12 1.11
CA PHE A 11 24.19 21.80 1.47
C PHE A 11 25.70 21.95 1.69
N GLU A 12 26.09 22.09 2.96
CA GLU A 12 27.47 22.03 3.39
C GLU A 12 27.88 20.54 3.40
N MET A 13 28.88 20.19 2.59
CA MET A 13 29.43 18.83 2.57
C MET A 13 30.23 18.64 3.85
N VAL A 14 29.67 17.90 4.81
CA VAL A 14 30.34 17.57 6.07
C VAL A 14 31.31 16.41 5.82
N ASP A 15 32.54 16.52 6.31
CA ASP A 15 33.62 15.54 6.09
C ASP A 15 33.33 14.16 6.74
N ASP A 16 32.41 14.09 7.71
CA ASP A 16 32.00 12.86 8.38
C ASP A 16 30.57 12.44 7.97
N VAL A 17 30.48 11.34 7.22
CA VAL A 17 29.24 10.70 6.77
C VAL A 17 28.31 10.37 7.94
N ASN A 18 28.86 10.13 9.13
CA ASN A 18 28.08 9.77 10.32
C ASN A 18 27.37 10.99 10.94
N GLU A 19 27.95 12.20 10.85
CA GLU A 19 27.28 13.45 11.28
C GLU A 19 26.08 13.77 10.39
N ASP A 20 26.22 13.62 9.08
CA ASP A 20 25.15 13.88 8.11
C ASP A 20 23.97 12.90 8.27
N TYR A 21 24.28 11.66 8.65
CA TYR A 21 23.28 10.64 8.99
C TYR A 21 22.50 11.01 10.27
N THR A 22 23.19 11.45 11.33
CA THR A 22 22.52 11.86 12.58
C THR A 22 21.65 13.11 12.41
N THR A 23 22.14 14.08 11.63
CA THR A 23 21.44 15.33 11.30
C THR A 23 20.19 15.05 10.46
N SER A 24 20.26 14.08 9.54
CA SER A 24 19.11 13.66 8.73
C SER A 24 18.05 12.87 9.53
N LEU A 25 18.47 12.12 10.56
CA LEU A 25 17.56 11.32 11.39
C LEU A 25 16.78 12.16 12.43
N GLU A 26 17.33 13.27 12.89
CA GLU A 26 16.66 14.13 13.89
C GLU A 26 15.29 14.64 13.40
N PRO A 27 15.17 15.24 12.19
CA PRO A 27 13.89 15.68 11.62
C PRO A 27 12.92 14.53 11.38
N LEU A 28 13.42 13.36 10.93
CA LEU A 28 12.62 12.14 10.73
C LEU A 28 12.03 11.62 12.05
N SER A 29 12.82 11.63 13.13
CA SER A 29 12.38 11.24 14.47
C SER A 29 11.32 12.19 15.04
N ARG A 30 11.44 13.49 14.78
CA ARG A 30 10.44 14.51 15.14
C ARG A 30 9.15 14.35 14.33
N SER A 31 9.26 14.04 13.04
CA SER A 31 8.12 13.72 12.16
C SER A 31 7.29 12.53 12.68
N GLY A 32 7.95 11.49 13.21
CA GLY A 32 7.28 10.35 13.84
C GLY A 32 6.44 10.71 15.07
N LYS A 33 6.88 11.71 15.85
CA LYS A 33 6.16 12.22 17.04
C LYS A 33 5.01 13.17 16.68
N CYS A 34 5.09 13.83 15.52
CA CYS A 34 4.05 14.75 15.01
C CYS A 34 2.89 14.03 14.31
N ARG A 35 2.96 12.70 14.14
CA ARG A 35 1.84 11.93 13.64
C ARG A 35 0.81 11.81 14.77
N ALA A 36 -0.03 12.83 14.91
CA ALA A 36 -1.25 12.74 15.69
C ALA A 36 -1.91 11.42 15.31
N ALA A 37 -2.05 10.51 16.29
CA ALA A 37 -2.61 9.20 16.05
C ALA A 37 -3.94 9.43 15.33
N ALA A 38 -4.00 9.02 14.04
CA ALA A 38 -5.22 9.16 13.28
C ALA A 38 -6.34 8.56 14.15
N PRO A 39 -7.47 9.28 14.35
CA PRO A 39 -8.51 8.80 15.24
C PRO A 39 -8.89 7.41 14.75
N ASN A 40 -8.52 6.39 15.54
CA ASN A 40 -8.77 5.00 15.18
C ASN A 40 -10.28 4.81 15.23
N HIS A 41 -10.97 5.06 14.11
CA HIS A 41 -12.42 4.98 14.02
C HIS A 41 -12.94 3.57 14.39
N ALA A 42 -12.07 2.56 14.34
CA ALA A 42 -12.32 1.19 14.78
C ALA A 42 -12.55 1.05 16.29
N THR A 43 -12.03 1.94 17.15
CA THR A 43 -12.18 1.78 18.61
C THR A 43 -13.51 2.33 19.15
N ARG A 44 -14.24 3.14 18.38
CA ARG A 44 -15.55 3.69 18.79
C ARG A 44 -16.76 2.94 18.24
N SER A 45 -16.58 1.96 17.36
CA SER A 45 -17.70 1.25 16.72
C SER A 45 -18.29 0.11 17.57
N ILE A 46 -17.54 -0.41 18.55
CA ILE A 46 -17.98 -1.52 19.42
C ILE A 46 -17.92 -1.07 20.88
N SER A 47 -18.99 -1.30 21.64
CA SER A 47 -19.07 -0.95 23.05
C SER A 47 -18.16 -1.84 23.91
N SER A 48 -17.74 -1.34 25.08
CA SER A 48 -16.96 -2.13 26.05
C SER A 48 -17.70 -3.40 26.48
N SER A 49 -19.02 -3.32 26.64
CA SER A 49 -19.86 -4.48 26.98
C SER A 49 -19.83 -5.58 25.91
N THR A 50 -19.93 -5.20 24.63
CA THR A 50 -19.85 -6.16 23.51
C THR A 50 -18.45 -6.76 23.39
N ARG A 51 -17.40 -5.99 23.65
CA ARG A 51 -16.03 -6.52 23.72
C ARG A 51 -15.87 -7.57 24.82
N ALA A 52 -16.44 -7.34 26.00
CA ALA A 52 -16.40 -8.32 27.08
C ALA A 52 -17.10 -9.64 26.70
N LEU A 53 -18.23 -9.57 25.98
CA LEU A 53 -18.92 -10.76 25.47
C LEU A 53 -18.08 -11.54 24.43
N LEU A 54 -17.41 -10.82 23.52
CA LEU A 54 -16.52 -11.42 22.53
C LEU A 54 -15.32 -12.09 23.19
N GLU A 55 -14.76 -11.48 24.22
CA GLU A 55 -13.65 -12.04 24.98
C GLU A 55 -14.09 -13.28 25.77
N LYS A 56 -15.27 -13.24 26.43
CA LYS A 56 -15.87 -14.42 27.06
C LYS A 56 -16.05 -15.56 26.06
N ARG A 57 -16.51 -15.27 24.85
CA ARG A 57 -16.69 -16.28 23.79
C ARG A 57 -15.36 -16.86 23.32
N ARG A 58 -14.30 -16.04 23.27
CA ARG A 58 -12.96 -16.46 22.83
C ARG A 58 -12.36 -17.50 23.77
N HIS A 59 -12.58 -17.35 25.08
CA HIS A 59 -12.05 -18.25 26.10
C HIS A 59 -12.99 -19.42 26.45
N MET A 60 -14.20 -19.46 25.89
CA MET A 60 -15.16 -20.55 26.14
C MET A 60 -14.89 -21.74 25.21
N GLU A 61 -14.75 -22.93 25.80
CA GLU A 61 -14.57 -24.16 25.05
C GLU A 61 -15.88 -24.61 24.37
N ARG A 62 -15.81 -24.84 23.05
CA ARG A 62 -16.99 -25.10 22.21
C ARG A 62 -17.65 -26.45 22.46
N GLN A 63 -16.84 -27.48 22.73
CA GLN A 63 -17.34 -28.86 22.85
C GLN A 63 -17.95 -29.11 24.24
N ALA A 64 -17.29 -28.62 25.30
CA ALA A 64 -17.78 -28.76 26.66
C ALA A 64 -19.07 -27.95 26.91
N ASN A 65 -19.22 -26.78 26.29
CA ASN A 65 -20.31 -25.84 26.57
C ASN A 65 -21.15 -25.51 25.33
N HIS A 66 -21.57 -26.51 24.55
CA HIS A 66 -22.19 -26.31 23.23
C HIS A 66 -23.39 -25.35 23.24
N LEU A 67 -24.34 -25.55 24.16
CA LEU A 67 -25.56 -24.73 24.27
C LEU A 67 -25.24 -23.30 24.71
N GLU A 68 -24.41 -23.13 25.74
CA GLU A 68 -24.00 -21.81 26.22
C GLU A 68 -23.22 -21.04 25.16
N TYR A 69 -22.34 -21.73 24.42
CA TYR A 69 -21.59 -21.16 23.33
C TYR A 69 -22.50 -20.69 22.19
N ALA A 70 -23.56 -21.45 21.87
CA ALA A 70 -24.55 -21.07 20.87
C ALA A 70 -25.34 -19.83 21.29
N VAL A 71 -25.81 -19.78 22.54
CA VAL A 71 -26.52 -18.62 23.12
C VAL A 71 -25.61 -17.39 23.12
N LEU A 72 -24.38 -17.53 23.61
CA LEU A 72 -23.40 -16.45 23.66
C LEU A 72 -23.04 -15.96 22.25
N SER A 73 -22.91 -16.87 21.28
CA SER A 73 -22.64 -16.52 19.88
C SER A 73 -23.81 -15.77 19.23
N ARG A 74 -25.05 -16.12 19.57
CA ARG A 74 -26.24 -15.36 19.13
C ARG A 74 -26.24 -13.96 19.75
N LEU A 75 -26.00 -13.86 21.06
CA LEU A 75 -25.94 -12.59 21.77
C LEU A 75 -24.83 -11.68 21.23
N CYS A 76 -23.62 -12.22 20.98
CA CYS A 76 -22.52 -11.47 20.38
C CYS A 76 -22.89 -10.87 19.02
N ARG A 77 -23.53 -11.66 18.14
CA ARG A 77 -23.97 -11.18 16.82
C ARG A 77 -25.02 -10.08 16.93
N GLN A 78 -25.98 -10.25 17.84
CA GLN A 78 -27.02 -9.25 18.09
C GLN A 78 -26.40 -7.93 18.59
N ARG A 79 -25.55 -7.98 19.62
CA ARG A 79 -24.90 -6.79 20.17
C ARG A 79 -23.98 -6.08 19.17
N LEU A 80 -23.28 -6.85 18.34
CA LEU A 80 -22.49 -6.28 17.24
C LEU A 80 -23.34 -5.55 16.20
N ALA A 81 -24.50 -6.10 15.84
CA ALA A 81 -25.42 -5.45 14.90
C ALA A 81 -25.99 -4.16 15.49
N GLU A 82 -26.38 -4.18 16.78
CA GLU A 82 -26.86 -3.01 17.52
C GLU A 82 -25.78 -1.92 17.62
N ASP A 83 -24.56 -2.27 18.02
CA ASP A 83 -23.43 -1.34 18.10
C ASP A 83 -23.12 -0.71 16.73
N HIS A 84 -23.15 -1.50 15.65
CA HIS A 84 -22.94 -0.99 14.30
C HIS A 84 -24.04 -0.01 13.86
N ALA A 85 -25.30 -0.35 14.12
CA ALA A 85 -26.43 0.53 13.82
C ALA A 85 -26.36 1.84 14.62
N ASN A 86 -26.00 1.78 15.90
CA ASN A 86 -25.82 2.94 16.76
C ASN A 86 -24.63 3.81 16.31
N PHE A 87 -23.53 3.19 15.88
CA PHE A 87 -22.38 3.89 15.32
C PHE A 87 -22.75 4.63 14.03
N VAL A 88 -23.44 3.97 13.10
CA VAL A 88 -23.94 4.60 11.86
C VAL A 88 -24.88 5.75 12.18
N ARG A 89 -25.85 5.54 13.09
CA ARG A 89 -26.81 6.58 13.50
C ARG A 89 -26.10 7.80 14.10
N SER A 90 -25.21 7.58 15.06
CA SER A 90 -24.46 8.67 15.72
C SER A 90 -23.57 9.44 14.75
N ARG A 91 -22.88 8.76 13.82
CA ARG A 91 -22.09 9.41 12.75
C ARG A 91 -22.94 10.29 11.85
N LEU A 92 -24.11 9.80 11.42
CA LEU A 92 -25.00 10.56 10.55
C LEU A 92 -25.61 11.77 11.27
N LEU A 93 -25.99 11.61 12.54
CA LEU A 93 -26.46 12.73 13.37
C LEU A 93 -25.37 13.79 13.57
N ASP A 94 -24.16 13.37 13.91
CA ASP A 94 -22.99 14.25 14.03
C ASP A 94 -22.67 14.99 12.71
N ALA A 95 -22.85 14.32 11.57
CA ALA A 95 -22.70 14.96 10.26
C ALA A 95 -23.79 15.99 9.98
N ALA A 96 -25.05 15.68 10.30
CA ALA A 96 -26.17 16.61 10.15
C ALA A 96 -25.98 17.86 11.03
N LEU A 97 -25.67 17.67 12.31
CA LEU A 97 -25.42 18.77 13.26
C LEU A 97 -24.23 19.63 12.84
N SER A 98 -23.16 19.00 12.37
CA SER A 98 -21.96 19.69 11.88
C SER A 98 -22.10 20.25 10.46
N LYS A 99 -23.29 20.21 9.85
CA LYS A 99 -23.56 20.65 8.46
C LYS A 99 -22.61 20.03 7.42
N ARG A 100 -22.15 18.81 7.66
CA ARG A 100 -21.32 18.04 6.71
C ARG A 100 -22.20 17.26 5.74
N SER A 101 -21.67 16.96 4.56
CA SER A 101 -22.41 16.21 3.53
C SER A 101 -22.76 14.79 4.00
N LEU A 102 -24.05 14.52 4.18
CA LEU A 102 -24.58 13.19 4.52
C LEU A 102 -24.27 12.15 3.44
N ILE A 103 -24.24 12.56 2.17
CA ILE A 103 -23.92 11.69 1.04
C ILE A 103 -22.47 11.18 1.17
N MET A 104 -21.54 12.10 1.43
CA MET A 104 -20.13 11.73 1.61
C MET A 104 -19.92 10.87 2.86
N GLU A 105 -20.64 11.16 3.94
CA GLU A 105 -20.54 10.38 5.17
C GLU A 105 -21.10 8.96 5.01
N LYS A 106 -22.26 8.81 4.37
CA LYS A 106 -22.82 7.49 4.00
C LYS A 106 -21.85 6.71 3.11
N ARG A 107 -21.18 7.37 2.17
CA ARG A 107 -20.17 6.75 1.30
C ARG A 107 -18.95 6.27 2.10
N LYS A 108 -18.49 7.04 3.09
CA LYS A 108 -17.38 6.63 3.98
C LYS A 108 -17.77 5.39 4.79
N LEU A 109 -18.99 5.37 5.36
CA LEU A 109 -19.50 4.21 6.09
C LEU A 109 -19.58 2.96 5.20
N ALA A 110 -20.06 3.10 3.97
CA ALA A 110 -20.14 1.99 3.01
C ALA A 110 -18.75 1.43 2.63
N LYS A 111 -17.74 2.30 2.47
CA LYS A 111 -16.35 1.86 2.18
C LYS A 111 -15.75 1.01 3.30
N HIS A 112 -16.10 1.28 4.56
CA HIS A 112 -15.67 0.45 5.69
C HIS A 112 -16.42 -0.89 5.81
N GLY A 113 -17.54 -1.06 5.09
CA GLY A 113 -18.31 -2.32 5.05
C GLY A 113 -17.87 -3.28 3.94
N LEU A 114 -16.88 -2.92 3.12
CA LEU A 114 -16.39 -3.81 2.08
C LEU A 114 -15.68 -5.01 2.71
N SER A 115 -16.14 -6.21 2.37
CA SER A 115 -15.48 -7.46 2.76
C SER A 115 -14.03 -7.39 2.30
N ILE A 116 -13.09 -7.65 3.21
CA ILE A 116 -11.68 -7.81 2.84
C ILE A 116 -11.63 -8.96 1.82
N PRO A 117 -11.07 -8.74 0.62
CA PRO A 117 -10.88 -9.81 -0.34
C PRO A 117 -10.12 -10.96 0.32
N CYS A 118 -10.64 -12.18 0.20
CA CYS A 118 -10.01 -13.38 0.72
C CYS A 118 -9.37 -14.13 -0.44
N LEU A 119 -8.22 -14.78 -0.18
CA LEU A 119 -7.55 -15.60 -1.18
C LEU A 119 -8.48 -16.72 -1.68
N GLU A 120 -8.41 -16.97 -2.97
CA GLU A 120 -9.10 -18.11 -3.59
C GLU A 120 -8.23 -19.35 -3.40
N ALA A 121 -8.85 -20.43 -2.92
CA ALA A 121 -8.20 -21.72 -2.86
C ALA A 121 -8.05 -22.31 -4.27
N PRO A 122 -7.10 -23.24 -4.50
CA PRO A 122 -6.86 -23.81 -5.83
C PRO A 122 -8.08 -24.50 -6.48
N HIS A 123 -9.09 -24.84 -5.70
CA HIS A 123 -10.35 -25.46 -6.14
C HIS A 123 -11.48 -24.44 -6.34
N GLY A 124 -11.17 -23.14 -6.38
CA GLY A 124 -12.11 -22.05 -6.66
C GLY A 124 -12.95 -21.59 -5.46
N SER A 125 -12.78 -22.19 -4.28
CA SER A 125 -13.49 -21.75 -3.08
C SER A 125 -12.78 -20.58 -2.38
N ARG A 126 -13.51 -19.87 -1.52
CA ARG A 126 -12.87 -18.95 -0.57
C ARG A 126 -11.96 -19.74 0.38
N CYS A 127 -10.71 -19.30 0.56
CA CYS A 127 -9.82 -19.86 1.55
C CYS A 127 -10.39 -19.62 2.95
N SER A 128 -10.95 -20.68 3.54
CA SER A 128 -11.59 -20.63 4.87
C SER A 128 -10.64 -21.07 5.98
N SER A 129 -9.45 -21.53 5.63
CA SER A 129 -8.39 -21.88 6.58
C SER A 129 -7.70 -20.60 7.07
N GLY A 130 -7.32 -20.59 8.35
CA GLY A 130 -6.66 -19.44 8.98
C GLY A 130 -5.31 -19.09 8.34
N ARG A 131 -4.46 -18.33 9.05
CA ARG A 131 -3.16 -17.85 8.57
C ARG A 131 -2.34 -18.91 7.79
N GLN A 132 -2.22 -20.12 8.32
CA GLN A 132 -1.49 -21.22 7.70
C GLN A 132 -2.00 -21.61 6.31
N GLY A 133 -3.32 -21.57 6.12
CA GLY A 133 -3.95 -21.90 4.84
C GLY A 133 -3.66 -20.85 3.77
N MET A 134 -3.75 -19.58 4.15
CA MET A 134 -3.39 -18.46 3.28
C MET A 134 -1.90 -18.50 2.89
N GLU A 135 -1.01 -18.78 3.86
CA GLU A 135 0.43 -18.93 3.60
C GLU A 135 0.73 -20.08 2.64
N SER A 136 0.06 -21.22 2.79
CA SER A 136 0.21 -22.37 1.88
C SER A 136 -0.24 -22.05 0.46
N ILE A 137 -1.38 -21.38 0.28
CA ILE A 137 -1.85 -20.96 -1.05
C ILE A 137 -0.84 -20.02 -1.70
N MET A 138 -0.38 -19.02 -0.96
CA MET A 138 0.58 -18.04 -1.45
C MET A 138 1.92 -18.68 -1.79
N ALA A 139 2.42 -19.57 -0.92
CA ALA A 139 3.64 -20.33 -1.15
C ALA A 139 3.51 -21.19 -2.41
N ASN A 140 2.40 -21.90 -2.59
CA ASN A 140 2.18 -22.71 -3.79
C ASN A 140 2.13 -21.84 -5.04
N PHE A 141 1.36 -20.75 -5.03
CA PHE A 141 1.24 -19.82 -6.16
C PHE A 141 2.60 -19.26 -6.59
N TYR A 142 3.39 -18.74 -5.65
CA TYR A 142 4.71 -18.20 -6.00
C TYR A 142 5.71 -19.31 -6.35
N SER A 143 5.62 -20.46 -5.70
CA SER A 143 6.46 -21.61 -6.05
C SER A 143 6.17 -22.08 -7.47
N THR A 144 4.92 -22.19 -7.91
CA THR A 144 4.59 -22.57 -9.29
C THR A 144 4.95 -21.46 -10.28
N LEU A 145 4.72 -20.19 -9.93
CA LEU A 145 5.05 -19.05 -10.78
C LEU A 145 6.56 -18.95 -11.05
N PHE A 146 7.39 -19.25 -10.06
CA PHE A 146 8.85 -19.20 -10.18
C PHE A 146 9.52 -20.57 -10.42
N ARG A 147 8.75 -21.67 -10.40
CA ARG A 147 9.24 -22.99 -10.82
C ARG A 147 9.34 -22.98 -12.34
N SER A 148 10.48 -22.50 -12.83
CA SER A 148 11.01 -22.57 -14.19
C SER A 148 10.21 -23.52 -15.11
N GLY A 149 9.21 -22.95 -15.79
CA GLY A 149 8.46 -23.58 -16.88
C GLY A 149 8.81 -22.97 -18.25
N SER A 150 9.54 -21.85 -18.26
CA SER A 150 10.34 -21.47 -19.40
C SER A 150 11.78 -21.78 -19.05
N SER A 151 12.37 -22.73 -19.77
CA SER A 151 13.65 -22.41 -20.36
C SER A 151 13.39 -21.10 -21.12
N GLN A 152 13.59 -19.94 -20.48
CA GLN A 152 14.20 -18.87 -21.23
C GLN A 152 15.53 -19.49 -21.67
N THR A 153 15.49 -20.17 -22.81
CA THR A 153 16.51 -19.92 -23.81
C THR A 153 16.52 -18.40 -23.88
N THR A 154 17.40 -17.78 -23.10
CA THR A 154 18.21 -16.71 -23.64
C THR A 154 18.53 -17.22 -25.01
N THR A 155 17.81 -16.71 -26.02
CA THR A 155 18.15 -16.98 -27.40
C THR A 155 19.52 -16.35 -27.52
N VAL A 156 20.54 -17.12 -27.16
CA VAL A 156 21.88 -16.92 -27.66
C VAL A 156 21.63 -17.00 -29.15
N LEU A 157 21.55 -15.83 -29.78
CA LEU A 157 21.39 -15.71 -31.21
C LEU A 157 22.40 -16.71 -31.79
N SER A 158 21.89 -17.66 -32.57
CA SER A 158 22.74 -18.63 -33.26
C SER A 158 23.87 -17.84 -33.93
N PRO A 159 25.14 -18.31 -33.94
CA PRO A 159 26.31 -17.55 -34.43
C PRO A 159 26.31 -17.15 -35.93
N GLY A 160 25.15 -17.00 -36.56
CA GLY A 160 24.98 -16.59 -37.95
C GLY A 160 23.73 -15.77 -38.25
N GLU A 161 22.91 -15.40 -37.26
CA GLU A 161 21.80 -14.47 -37.49
C GLU A 161 22.33 -13.03 -37.35
N GLY A 162 22.69 -12.44 -38.49
CA GLY A 162 23.22 -11.09 -38.56
C GLY A 162 22.21 -10.09 -38.02
N VAL A 163 22.58 -9.40 -36.94
CA VAL A 163 21.80 -8.27 -36.40
C VAL A 163 21.64 -7.24 -37.53
N PRO A 164 20.40 -6.86 -37.90
CA PRO A 164 20.20 -5.85 -38.92
C PRO A 164 20.91 -4.55 -38.50
N PRO A 165 21.57 -3.85 -39.43
CA PRO A 165 22.24 -2.60 -39.11
C PRO A 165 21.21 -1.56 -38.65
N PHE A 166 21.53 -0.83 -37.58
CA PHE A 166 20.71 0.28 -37.12
C PHE A 166 20.55 1.33 -38.23
N LEU A 167 19.31 1.76 -38.47
CA LEU A 167 19.04 2.86 -39.36
C LEU A 167 19.36 4.18 -38.66
N THR A 168 19.87 5.16 -39.42
CA THR A 168 20.11 6.51 -38.88
C THR A 168 18.84 7.14 -38.33
N SER A 169 17.67 6.83 -38.90
CA SER A 169 16.36 7.27 -38.42
C SER A 169 15.98 6.67 -37.06
N GLU A 170 16.34 5.41 -36.79
CA GLU A 170 16.09 4.75 -35.51
C GLU A 170 16.92 5.39 -34.40
N VAL A 171 18.21 5.63 -34.67
CA VAL A 171 19.12 6.31 -33.74
C VAL A 171 18.62 7.72 -33.44
N ARG A 172 18.18 8.45 -34.47
CA ARG A 172 17.64 9.80 -34.30
C ARG A 172 16.36 9.80 -33.46
N HIS A 173 15.42 8.91 -33.76
CA HIS A 173 14.18 8.78 -33.01
C HIS A 173 14.45 8.42 -31.54
N ALA A 174 15.41 7.54 -31.27
CA ALA A 174 15.79 7.17 -29.91
C ALA A 174 16.34 8.35 -29.11
N ILE A 175 17.20 9.18 -29.72
CA ILE A 175 17.77 10.38 -29.08
C ILE A 175 16.69 11.44 -28.83
N GLU A 176 15.80 11.69 -29.80
CA GLU A 176 14.68 12.64 -29.69
C GLU A 176 13.68 12.23 -28.60
N ALA A 177 13.43 10.92 -28.45
CA ALA A 177 12.48 10.39 -27.46
C ALA A 177 12.99 10.42 -26.01
N MET A 178 14.28 10.73 -25.78
CA MET A 178 14.83 10.77 -24.43
C MET A 178 14.25 11.93 -23.60
N PRO A 179 13.77 11.67 -22.36
CA PRO A 179 13.24 12.70 -21.50
C PRO A 179 14.35 13.62 -20.97
N ARG A 180 14.13 14.93 -21.05
CA ARG A 180 15.03 15.98 -20.55
C ARG A 180 15.02 16.06 -19.02
N GLY A 181 16.04 16.69 -18.45
CA GLY A 181 16.15 16.93 -17.01
C GLY A 181 16.58 15.72 -16.17
N LYS A 182 17.24 14.75 -16.80
CA LYS A 182 17.92 13.64 -16.10
C LYS A 182 19.32 14.08 -15.68
N ALA A 183 19.74 13.66 -14.49
CA ALA A 183 21.10 13.91 -14.03
C ALA A 183 22.11 13.20 -14.96
N PRO A 184 23.26 13.83 -15.29
CA PRO A 184 24.31 13.19 -16.08
C PRO A 184 24.85 11.92 -15.41
N GLY A 185 25.32 10.99 -16.24
CA GLY A 185 26.06 9.82 -15.76
C GLY A 185 27.50 10.17 -15.36
N ALA A 186 28.31 9.14 -15.12
CA ALA A 186 29.74 9.32 -14.83
C ALA A 186 30.53 9.95 -15.99
N ASP A 187 29.96 9.92 -17.20
CA ASP A 187 30.47 10.57 -18.41
C ASP A 187 30.19 12.08 -18.47
N GLY A 188 29.33 12.61 -17.58
CA GLY A 188 28.97 14.02 -17.55
C GLY A 188 28.12 14.49 -18.72
N ILE A 189 27.63 13.58 -19.56
CA ILE A 189 26.86 13.91 -20.76
C ILE A 189 25.38 14.01 -20.39
N THR A 190 24.76 15.15 -20.68
CA THR A 190 23.31 15.31 -20.50
C THR A 190 22.54 14.98 -21.77
N VAL A 191 21.27 14.63 -21.59
CA VAL A 191 20.34 14.38 -22.71
C VAL A 191 20.22 15.60 -23.61
N GLU A 192 20.25 16.81 -23.04
CA GLU A 192 20.21 18.05 -23.80
C GLU A 192 21.46 18.23 -24.67
N LEU A 193 22.63 17.82 -24.17
CA LEU A 193 23.88 17.85 -24.93
C LEU A 193 23.82 16.86 -26.12
N LEU A 194 23.31 15.65 -25.88
CA LEU A 194 23.10 14.63 -26.90
C LEU A 194 22.11 15.08 -27.99
N GLN A 195 21.01 15.72 -27.59
CA GLN A 195 20.02 16.26 -28.53
C GLN A 195 20.52 17.51 -29.28
N ALA A 196 21.46 18.26 -28.72
CA ALA A 196 22.09 19.41 -29.37
C ALA A 196 23.24 19.00 -30.31
N CYS A 197 23.90 17.88 -30.03
CA CYS A 197 24.96 17.32 -30.86
C CYS A 197 24.38 16.53 -32.04
N GLY A 198 24.07 17.22 -33.13
CA GLY A 198 23.80 16.57 -34.42
C GLY A 198 23.83 17.57 -35.58
N PRO A 199 24.50 17.24 -36.70
CA PRO A 199 24.19 17.88 -37.97
C PRO A 199 22.75 17.52 -38.36
N THR A 200 22.08 18.40 -39.10
CA THR A 200 20.97 18.01 -39.97
C THR A 200 21.50 16.94 -40.94
N LEU A 201 21.39 15.66 -40.55
CA LEU A 201 21.54 14.51 -41.44
C LEU A 201 20.29 14.33 -42.28
#